data_AF-A0A375HE61-F1
#
_entry.id   AF-A0A375HE61-F1
#
_cell.length_a   1.000
_cell.length_b   1.000
_cell.length_c   1.000
_cell.angle_alpha   90.00
_cell.angle_beta   90.00
_cell.angle_gamma   90.00
#
_symmetry.space_group_name_H-M   'P 1'
#
loop_
_entity.id
_entity.type
_entity.pdbx_description
1 polymer ?
#
loop_
_entity_poly.entity_id
_entity_poly.type
_entity_poly.pdbx_seq_one_letter_code
_entity_poly.pdbx_strand_id
1 'polypeptide(L)'
;MLDAGERAGQLPEAMRLVLDVREQTTRLRQKLQASFFAPTVYLLTLYAVLLLIGAQIVPQFLDFVPLDQWTDWAYAMYWMGQLAVGWPAPVLFGSLGAYAIWSWWALPRWNGSGRRFLDQHVFPFTVYREINGFTWLRSFVALLRANVPDVVALEGQIQTASPWMASRLKPIRLGLTDGLDLAEAMRQTGYGFPSMDLIDEIGAYAGFDDFTEKITVAVRQNAEVIERQLLAKGMVMSAAFTGLMFLAFVVLQLGSNSLSSILTSSMGKF
;
A
#
# COMPACT_ATOMS: atom_id res chain seq x y z
N MET A 1 27.83 8.29 -1.20
CA MET A 1 27.82 8.44 -2.68
C MET A 1 28.62 9.66 -3.12
N LEU A 2 28.30 10.88 -2.64
CA LEU A 2 29.16 12.06 -2.89
C LEU A 2 30.59 11.86 -2.34
N ASP A 3 30.71 11.38 -1.11
CA ASP A 3 31.99 11.10 -0.45
C ASP A 3 32.81 9.97 -1.12
N ALA A 4 32.15 9.12 -1.92
CA ALA A 4 32.79 8.04 -2.67
C ALA A 4 33.23 8.51 -4.08
N GLY A 5 32.46 9.38 -4.73
CA GLY A 5 32.80 9.99 -6.02
C GLY A 5 33.91 11.04 -5.93
N GLU A 6 34.02 11.70 -4.77
CA GLU A 6 35.12 12.64 -4.47
C GLU A 6 36.45 11.92 -4.28
N ARG A 7 36.44 10.74 -3.65
CA ARG A 7 37.64 9.88 -3.51
C ARG A 7 38.10 9.22 -4.82
N ALA A 8 37.22 9.10 -5.81
CA ALA A 8 37.50 8.46 -7.11
C ALA A 8 37.78 9.46 -8.25
N GLY A 9 37.69 10.78 -8.01
CA GLY A 9 37.95 11.80 -9.03
C GLY A 9 36.88 11.93 -10.12
N GLN A 10 35.71 11.31 -9.97
CA GLN A 10 34.61 11.28 -10.95
C GLN A 10 33.35 12.01 -10.42
N LEU A 11 33.56 13.19 -9.85
CA LEU A 11 32.51 14.03 -9.25
C LEU A 11 31.33 14.35 -10.21
N PRO A 12 31.55 14.65 -11.51
CA PRO A 12 30.47 14.96 -12.44
C PRO A 12 29.53 13.77 -12.72
N GLU A 13 30.06 12.56 -12.84
CA GLU A 13 29.27 11.34 -13.04
C GLU A 13 28.51 10.95 -11.76
N ALA A 14 29.14 11.07 -10.60
CA ALA A 14 28.48 10.88 -9.31
C ALA A 14 27.31 11.87 -9.11
N MET A 15 27.47 13.13 -9.52
CA MET A 15 26.41 14.13 -9.49
C MET A 15 25.26 13.81 -10.44
N ARG A 16 25.56 13.38 -11.68
CA ARG A 16 24.52 12.96 -12.65
C ARG A 16 23.73 11.76 -12.14
N LEU A 17 24.42 10.77 -11.57
CA LEU A 17 23.77 9.61 -10.95
C LEU A 17 22.85 10.02 -9.79
N VAL A 18 23.28 10.97 -8.94
CA VAL A 18 22.45 11.51 -7.85
C VAL A 18 21.21 12.22 -8.38
N LEU A 19 21.34 12.99 -9.46
CA LEU A 19 20.21 13.69 -10.09
C LEU A 19 19.22 12.70 -10.71
N ASP A 20 19.69 11.69 -11.45
CA ASP A 20 18.84 10.63 -12.02
C ASP A 20 18.14 9.78 -10.96
N VAL A 21 18.82 9.48 -9.86
CA VAL A 21 18.22 8.80 -8.70
C VAL A 21 17.14 9.69 -8.07
N ARG A 22 17.42 10.96 -7.86
CA ARG A 22 16.48 11.91 -7.25
C ARG A 22 15.24 12.13 -8.12
N GLU A 23 15.41 12.33 -9.42
CA GLU A 23 14.30 12.58 -10.34
C GLU A 23 13.38 11.36 -10.42
N GLN A 24 13.94 10.17 -10.58
CA GLN A 24 13.16 8.93 -10.63
C GLN A 24 12.49 8.62 -9.28
N THR A 25 13.14 8.89 -8.14
CA THR A 25 12.53 8.74 -6.81
C THR A 25 11.38 9.73 -6.59
N THR A 26 11.52 10.96 -7.10
CA THR A 26 10.48 11.99 -7.02
C THR A 26 9.28 11.62 -7.87
N ARG A 27 9.50 11.15 -9.11
CA ARG A 27 8.45 10.64 -9.98
C ARG A 27 7.73 9.45 -9.34
N LEU A 28 8.46 8.52 -8.72
CA LEU A 28 7.85 7.38 -8.03
C LEU A 28 6.99 7.85 -6.85
N ARG A 29 7.49 8.77 -6.01
CA ARG A 29 6.71 9.37 -4.91
C ARG A 29 5.45 10.08 -5.39
N GLN A 30 5.54 10.85 -6.46
CA GLN A 30 4.39 11.56 -7.02
C GLN A 30 3.35 10.58 -7.57
N LYS A 31 3.79 9.54 -8.30
CA LYS A 31 2.90 8.48 -8.79
C LYS A 31 2.25 7.70 -7.66
N LEU A 32 2.99 7.42 -6.58
CA LEU A 32 2.46 6.79 -5.38
C LEU A 32 1.42 7.66 -4.69
N GLN A 33 1.70 8.96 -4.51
CA GLN A 33 0.73 9.90 -3.94
C GLN A 33 -0.53 9.99 -4.80
N ALA A 34 -0.38 10.04 -6.13
CA ALA A 34 -1.51 10.02 -7.04
C ALA A 34 -2.32 8.70 -6.93
N SER A 35 -1.65 7.56 -6.75
CA SER A 35 -2.29 6.26 -6.60
C SER A 35 -3.12 6.13 -5.32
N PHE A 36 -2.71 6.79 -4.23
CA PHE A 36 -3.47 6.83 -2.97
C PHE A 36 -4.57 7.91 -2.93
N PHE A 37 -4.50 8.90 -3.82
CA PHE A 37 -5.47 9.99 -3.85
C PHE A 37 -6.89 9.48 -4.17
N ALA A 38 -7.03 8.66 -5.22
CA ALA A 38 -8.33 8.16 -5.65
C ALA A 38 -9.07 7.34 -4.57
N PRO A 39 -8.49 6.28 -3.95
CA PRO A 39 -9.15 5.54 -2.86
C PRO A 39 -9.54 6.42 -1.67
N THR A 40 -8.74 7.45 -1.36
CA THR A 40 -9.02 8.39 -0.26
C THR A 40 -10.27 9.22 -0.57
N VAL A 41 -10.39 9.75 -1.79
CA VAL A 41 -11.58 10.49 -2.22
C VAL A 41 -12.82 9.60 -2.15
N TYR A 42 -12.76 8.37 -2.65
CA TYR A 42 -13.89 7.44 -2.56
C TYR A 42 -14.30 7.12 -1.13
N LEU A 43 -13.33 6.91 -0.23
CA LEU A 43 -13.62 6.65 1.19
C LEU A 43 -14.30 7.86 1.84
N LEU A 44 -13.83 9.08 1.55
CA LEU A 44 -14.45 10.31 2.04
C LEU A 44 -15.87 10.50 1.49
N THR A 45 -16.09 10.25 0.20
CA THR A 45 -17.42 10.33 -0.42
C THR A 45 -18.37 9.29 0.16
N LEU A 46 -17.92 8.05 0.37
CA LEU A 46 -18.71 7.02 1.02
C LEU A 46 -19.12 7.46 2.43
N TYR A 47 -18.18 7.97 3.22
CA TYR A 47 -18.50 8.49 4.55
C TYR A 47 -19.49 9.65 4.51
N ALA A 48 -19.31 10.60 3.59
CA ALA A 48 -20.22 11.74 3.43
C ALA A 48 -21.65 11.28 3.09
N VAL A 49 -21.80 10.26 2.25
CA VAL A 49 -23.12 9.68 1.92
C VAL A 49 -23.75 8.98 3.13
N LEU A 50 -22.97 8.20 3.88
CA LEU A 50 -23.47 7.57 5.11
C LEU A 50 -23.89 8.61 6.15
N LEU A 51 -23.13 9.69 6.29
CA LEU A 51 -23.49 10.83 7.15
C LEU A 51 -24.78 11.51 6.69
N LEU A 52 -24.94 11.74 5.39
CA LEU A 52 -26.18 12.31 4.84
C LEU A 52 -27.39 11.42 5.19
N ILE A 53 -27.24 10.10 5.02
CA ILE A 53 -28.29 9.13 5.35
C ILE A 53 -28.63 9.19 6.84
N GLY A 54 -27.62 9.08 7.71
CA GLY A 54 -27.84 9.00 9.17
C GLY A 54 -28.27 10.32 9.82
N ALA A 55 -27.75 11.46 9.36
CA ALA A 55 -27.96 12.76 10.00
C ALA A 55 -29.11 13.56 9.39
N GLN A 56 -29.44 13.35 8.11
CA GLN A 56 -30.51 14.10 7.43
C GLN A 56 -31.68 13.22 7.02
N ILE A 57 -31.45 12.10 6.34
CA ILE A 57 -32.53 11.31 5.76
C ILE A 57 -33.30 10.51 6.81
N VAL A 58 -32.59 9.75 7.65
CA VAL A 58 -33.21 8.89 8.67
C VAL A 58 -34.08 9.68 9.66
N PRO A 59 -33.62 10.81 10.24
CA PRO A 59 -34.44 11.60 11.17
C PRO A 59 -35.74 12.12 10.54
N GLN A 60 -35.69 12.57 9.27
CA GLN A 60 -36.88 13.06 8.56
C GLN A 60 -37.98 12.01 8.47
N PHE A 61 -37.64 10.73 8.28
CA PHE A 61 -38.65 9.66 8.26
C PHE A 61 -39.10 9.26 9.66
N LEU A 62 -38.24 9.34 10.67
CA LEU A 62 -38.60 9.03 12.06
C LEU A 62 -39.64 10.00 12.64
N ASP A 63 -39.68 11.24 12.14
CA ASP A 63 -40.72 12.22 12.51
C ASP A 63 -42.13 11.80 12.08
N PHE A 64 -42.25 10.96 11.04
CA PHE A 64 -43.55 10.51 10.50
C PHE A 64 -43.86 9.03 10.77
N VAL A 65 -42.84 8.17 10.82
CA VAL A 65 -42.98 6.72 11.01
C VAL A 65 -42.04 6.28 12.14
N PRO A 66 -42.57 5.83 13.29
CA PRO A 66 -41.74 5.34 14.38
C PRO A 66 -40.94 4.10 13.96
N LEU A 67 -39.74 3.95 14.54
CA LEU A 67 -38.78 2.91 14.16
C LEU A 67 -39.34 1.49 14.20
N ASP A 68 -40.29 1.21 15.09
CA ASP A 68 -40.92 -0.12 15.24
C ASP A 68 -41.68 -0.59 14.00
N GLN A 69 -42.05 0.34 13.11
CA GLN A 69 -42.73 0.04 11.85
C GLN A 69 -41.76 -0.14 10.67
N TRP A 70 -40.46 0.13 10.87
CA TRP A 70 -39.47 0.02 9.81
C TRP A 70 -39.12 -1.45 9.58
N THR A 71 -39.52 -2.00 8.44
CA THR A 71 -39.30 -3.40 8.06
C THR A 71 -38.26 -3.52 6.93
N ASP A 72 -37.55 -4.65 6.91
CA ASP A 72 -36.58 -5.05 5.87
C ASP A 72 -35.59 -3.95 5.45
N TRP A 73 -35.79 -3.36 4.27
CA TRP A 73 -34.91 -2.36 3.66
C TRP A 73 -34.92 -1.02 4.40
N ALA A 74 -36.03 -0.64 5.04
CA ALA A 74 -36.07 0.55 5.88
C ALA A 74 -35.12 0.39 7.08
N TYR A 75 -35.14 -0.78 7.73
CA TYR A 75 -34.24 -1.07 8.85
C TYR A 75 -32.77 -1.13 8.40
N ALA A 76 -32.48 -1.71 7.23
CA ALA A 76 -31.14 -1.70 6.65
C ALA A 76 -30.61 -0.26 6.40
N MET A 77 -31.48 0.64 5.91
CA MET A 77 -31.16 2.05 5.72
C MET A 77 -30.87 2.76 7.05
N TYR A 78 -31.68 2.50 8.09
CA TYR A 78 -31.43 3.00 9.44
C TYR A 78 -30.06 2.55 9.96
N TRP A 79 -29.77 1.25 9.88
CA TRP A 79 -28.52 0.68 10.38
C TRP A 79 -27.29 1.24 9.65
N MET A 80 -27.41 1.42 8.32
CA MET A 80 -26.38 2.07 7.51
C MET A 80 -26.14 3.53 7.93
N GLY A 81 -27.18 4.30 8.25
CA GLY A 81 -27.03 5.65 8.81
C GLY A 81 -26.37 5.66 10.19
N GLN A 82 -26.67 4.66 11.02
CA GLN A 82 -26.05 4.48 12.34
C GLN A 82 -24.55 4.19 12.26
N LEU A 83 -24.03 3.65 11.14
CA LEU A 83 -22.59 3.47 10.96
C LEU A 83 -21.81 4.79 10.91
N ALA A 84 -22.47 5.89 10.54
CA ALA A 84 -21.83 7.21 10.46
C ALA A 84 -22.18 8.16 11.61
N VAL A 85 -23.37 8.02 12.21
CA VAL A 85 -23.85 8.94 13.26
C VAL A 85 -24.02 8.26 14.62
N GLY A 86 -24.18 6.94 14.64
CA GLY A 86 -24.46 6.17 15.84
C GLY A 86 -23.23 5.83 16.68
N TRP A 87 -23.46 5.06 17.75
CA TRP A 87 -22.39 4.49 18.58
C TRP A 87 -21.32 3.68 17.81
N PRO A 88 -21.61 3.03 16.65
CA PRO A 88 -20.59 2.32 15.88
C PRO A 88 -19.61 3.26 15.17
N ALA A 89 -19.98 4.51 14.89
CA ALA A 89 -19.16 5.46 14.15
C ALA A 89 -17.78 5.71 14.79
N PRO A 90 -17.67 6.09 16.09
CA PRO A 90 -16.36 6.26 16.73
C PRO A 90 -15.55 4.96 16.78
N VAL A 91 -16.20 3.79 16.85
CA VAL A 91 -15.51 2.49 16.83
C VAL A 91 -14.94 2.20 15.44
N LEU A 92 -15.73 2.41 14.38
CA LEU A 92 -15.32 2.15 12.99
C LEU A 92 -14.22 3.11 12.54
N PHE A 93 -14.43 4.42 12.67
CA PHE A 93 -13.45 5.42 12.25
C PHE A 93 -12.27 5.51 13.21
N GLY A 94 -12.50 5.30 14.51
CA GLY A 94 -11.43 5.24 15.51
C GLY A 94 -10.52 4.04 15.30
N SER A 95 -11.07 2.85 15.00
CA SER A 95 -10.25 1.67 14.68
C SER A 95 -9.49 1.84 13.37
N LEU A 96 -10.10 2.43 12.33
CA LEU A 96 -9.43 2.73 11.07
C LEU A 96 -8.26 3.72 11.28
N GLY A 97 -8.50 4.79 12.05
CA GLY A 97 -7.48 5.77 12.40
C GLY A 97 -6.35 5.17 13.25
N ALA A 98 -6.70 4.37 14.26
CA ALA A 98 -5.73 3.65 15.08
C ALA A 98 -4.89 2.69 14.25
N TYR A 99 -5.50 1.96 13.30
CA TYR A 99 -4.79 1.11 12.35
C TYR A 99 -3.83 1.89 11.47
N ALA A 100 -4.23 3.06 10.96
CA ALA A 100 -3.37 3.91 10.14
C ALA A 100 -2.16 4.42 10.92
N ILE A 101 -2.37 4.90 12.15
CA ILE A 101 -1.30 5.38 13.05
C ILE A 101 -0.35 4.24 13.41
N TRP A 102 -0.92 3.09 13.81
CA TRP A 102 -0.16 1.90 14.14
C TRP A 102 0.67 1.42 12.95
N SER A 103 0.08 1.35 11.76
CA SER A 103 0.77 0.98 10.53
C SER A 103 1.92 1.94 10.25
N TRP A 104 1.71 3.26 10.34
CA TRP A 104 2.77 4.24 10.10
C TRP A 104 3.98 4.07 11.04
N TRP A 105 3.74 3.74 12.32
CA TRP A 105 4.80 3.44 13.26
C TRP A 105 5.46 2.07 13.02
N ALA A 106 4.65 1.05 12.73
CA ALA A 106 5.06 -0.33 12.57
C ALA A 106 5.86 -0.56 11.28
N LEU A 107 5.53 0.15 10.19
CA LEU A 107 6.15 -0.02 8.88
C LEU A 107 7.69 0.04 8.93
N PRO A 108 8.34 1.11 9.46
CA PRO A 108 9.79 1.21 9.50
C PRO A 108 10.48 0.49 10.68
N ARG A 109 9.76 0.22 11.79
CA ARG A 109 10.38 -0.23 13.05
C ARG A 109 10.15 -1.70 13.38
N TRP A 110 8.99 -2.25 13.03
CA TRP A 110 8.59 -3.57 13.48
C TRP A 110 9.15 -4.69 12.59
N ASN A 111 9.86 -5.64 13.19
CA ASN A 111 10.56 -6.74 12.51
C ASN A 111 10.31 -8.13 13.16
N GLY A 112 9.21 -8.30 13.91
CA GLY A 112 8.89 -9.55 14.62
C GLY A 112 8.44 -10.72 13.72
N SER A 113 8.22 -11.90 14.32
CA SER A 113 7.89 -13.16 13.60
C SER A 113 6.63 -13.06 12.72
N GLY A 114 5.59 -12.34 13.17
CA GLY A 114 4.38 -12.11 12.37
C GLY A 114 4.59 -11.19 11.17
N ARG A 115 5.70 -10.43 11.12
CA ARG A 115 5.91 -9.40 10.10
C ARG A 115 6.02 -9.97 8.69
N ARG A 116 6.54 -11.19 8.53
CA ARG A 116 6.65 -11.87 7.23
C ARG A 116 5.28 -12.04 6.57
N PHE A 117 4.26 -12.42 7.35
CA PHE A 117 2.90 -12.61 6.84
C PHE A 117 2.29 -11.29 6.39
N LEU A 118 2.42 -10.24 7.20
CA LEU A 118 1.90 -8.92 6.84
C LEU A 118 2.58 -8.34 5.60
N ASP A 119 3.92 -8.44 5.52
CA ASP A 119 4.70 -8.00 4.36
C ASP A 119 4.29 -8.71 3.05
N GLN A 120 3.65 -9.87 3.13
CA GLN A 120 3.20 -10.64 1.97
C GLN A 120 1.73 -10.38 1.61
N HIS A 121 0.84 -10.30 2.61
CA HIS A 121 -0.61 -10.38 2.38
C HIS A 121 -1.40 -9.14 2.80
N VAL A 122 -0.85 -8.25 3.63
CA VAL A 122 -1.63 -7.19 4.28
C VAL A 122 -1.20 -5.81 3.80
N PHE A 123 -2.14 -5.06 3.23
CA PHE A 123 -1.96 -3.64 2.93
C PHE A 123 -1.92 -2.82 4.25
N PRO A 124 -0.94 -1.91 4.48
CA PRO A 124 0.03 -1.32 3.54
C PRO A 124 1.42 -1.99 3.51
N PHE A 125 1.64 -3.06 4.28
CA PHE A 125 2.95 -3.69 4.48
C PHE A 125 3.52 -4.27 3.19
N THR A 126 2.70 -4.91 2.36
CA THR A 126 3.11 -5.44 1.05
C THR A 126 3.68 -4.35 0.15
N VAL A 127 2.99 -3.21 0.05
CA VAL A 127 3.39 -2.06 -0.77
C VAL A 127 4.68 -1.43 -0.22
N TYR A 128 4.79 -1.32 1.09
CA TYR A 128 6.01 -0.82 1.72
C TYR A 128 7.21 -1.73 1.41
N ARG A 129 7.05 -3.05 1.47
CA ARG A 129 8.11 -4.00 1.11
C ARG A 129 8.56 -3.82 -0.34
N GLU A 130 7.61 -3.79 -1.28
CA GLU A 130 7.88 -3.64 -2.72
C GLU A 130 8.66 -2.34 -3.02
N ILE A 131 8.18 -1.20 -2.52
CA ILE A 131 8.79 0.11 -2.78
C ILE A 131 10.20 0.20 -2.18
N ASN A 132 10.35 -0.19 -0.91
CA ASN A 132 11.63 -0.11 -0.24
C ASN A 132 12.64 -1.11 -0.83
N GLY A 133 12.18 -2.30 -1.22
CA GLY A 133 13.01 -3.30 -1.88
C GLY A 133 13.51 -2.83 -3.24
N PHE A 134 12.63 -2.28 -4.08
CA PHE A 134 13.01 -1.68 -5.35
C PHE A 134 14.01 -0.54 -5.18
N THR A 135 13.71 0.40 -4.26
CA THR A 135 14.57 1.56 -4.00
C THR A 135 15.97 1.13 -3.54
N TRP A 136 16.02 0.17 -2.62
CA TRP A 136 17.27 -0.41 -2.14
C TRP A 136 18.05 -1.09 -3.27
N LEU A 137 17.41 -2.01 -4.01
CA LEU A 137 18.10 -2.81 -5.03
C LEU A 137 18.66 -1.92 -6.14
N ARG A 138 17.93 -0.88 -6.55
CA ARG A 138 18.43 0.08 -7.53
C ARG A 138 19.71 0.76 -7.07
N SER A 139 19.76 1.23 -5.83
CA SER A 139 20.98 1.82 -5.26
C SER A 139 22.09 0.79 -5.10
N PHE A 140 21.76 -0.45 -4.75
CA PHE A 140 22.72 -1.55 -4.62
C PHE A 140 23.38 -1.89 -5.97
N VAL A 141 22.59 -2.07 -7.02
CA VAL A 141 23.09 -2.37 -8.38
C VAL A 141 23.94 -1.23 -8.93
N ALA A 142 23.62 0.03 -8.62
CA ALA A 142 24.47 1.17 -8.97
C ALA A 142 25.86 1.10 -8.30
N LEU A 143 25.95 0.59 -7.06
CA LEU A 143 27.22 0.37 -6.37
C LEU A 143 28.00 -0.79 -7.01
N LEU A 144 27.33 -1.89 -7.38
CA LEU A 144 27.96 -2.99 -8.10
C LEU A 144 28.54 -2.54 -9.45
N ARG A 145 27.84 -1.68 -10.19
CA ARG A 145 28.35 -1.10 -11.45
C ARG A 145 29.59 -0.23 -11.24
N ALA A 146 29.70 0.40 -10.08
CA ALA A 146 30.88 1.16 -9.68
C ALA A 146 32.02 0.26 -9.16
N ASN A 147 31.94 -1.07 -9.37
CA ASN A 147 32.90 -2.07 -8.89
C ASN A 147 33.08 -2.08 -7.36
N VAL A 148 32.05 -1.66 -6.61
CA VAL A 148 32.05 -1.82 -5.16
C VAL A 148 31.70 -3.28 -4.84
N PRO A 149 32.50 -3.97 -3.99
CA PRO A 149 32.17 -5.33 -3.55
C PRO A 149 30.77 -5.38 -2.92
N ASP A 150 30.01 -6.42 -3.26
CA ASP A 150 28.63 -6.66 -2.84
C ASP A 150 28.44 -6.64 -1.31
N VAL A 151 29.30 -7.33 -0.56
CA VAL A 151 29.27 -7.35 0.91
C VAL A 151 29.49 -5.95 1.48
N VAL A 152 30.44 -5.18 0.95
CA VAL A 152 30.75 -3.81 1.39
C VAL A 152 29.60 -2.86 1.07
N ALA A 153 29.00 -2.98 -0.11
CA ALA A 153 27.83 -2.20 -0.51
C ALA A 153 26.64 -2.44 0.42
N LEU A 154 26.36 -3.72 0.75
CA LEU A 154 25.31 -4.11 1.70
C LEU A 154 25.56 -3.56 3.10
N GLU A 155 26.79 -3.63 3.61
CA GLU A 155 27.14 -3.08 4.93
C GLU A 155 26.88 -1.58 5.04
N GLY A 156 27.32 -0.82 4.04
CA GLY A 156 27.06 0.63 4.00
C GLY A 156 25.56 0.95 3.99
N GLN A 157 24.77 0.16 3.26
CA GLN A 157 23.31 0.32 3.22
C GLN A 157 22.64 -0.10 4.54
N ILE A 158 23.10 -1.17 5.19
CA ILE A 158 22.59 -1.63 6.49
C ILE A 158 22.76 -0.55 7.57
N GLN A 159 23.89 0.16 7.58
CA GLN A 159 24.18 1.20 8.57
C GLN A 159 23.20 2.38 8.51
N THR A 160 22.69 2.69 7.32
CA THR A 160 21.76 3.82 7.08
C THR A 160 20.30 3.39 6.94
N ALA A 161 20.04 2.08 7.01
CA ALA A 161 18.72 1.49 6.83
C ALA A 161 17.81 1.64 8.05
N SER A 162 16.49 1.64 7.81
CA SER A 162 15.51 1.50 8.89
C SER A 162 15.66 0.14 9.59
N PRO A 163 15.20 -0.01 10.85
CA PRO A 163 15.26 -1.30 11.56
C PRO A 163 14.61 -2.45 10.79
N TRP A 164 13.49 -2.20 10.09
CA TRP A 164 12.86 -3.18 9.22
C TRP A 164 13.76 -3.54 8.02
N MET A 165 14.31 -2.56 7.31
CA MET A 165 15.17 -2.81 6.14
C MET A 165 16.45 -3.54 6.55
N ALA A 166 17.11 -3.10 7.62
CA ALA A 166 18.30 -3.77 8.15
C ALA A 166 18.02 -5.23 8.50
N SER A 167 16.82 -5.56 9.01
CA SER A 167 16.44 -6.95 9.31
C SER A 167 16.31 -7.84 8.07
N ARG A 168 16.06 -7.26 6.89
CA ARG A 168 16.00 -7.98 5.61
C ARG A 168 17.37 -8.12 4.95
N LEU A 169 18.21 -7.09 5.07
CA LEU A 169 19.54 -7.06 4.45
C LEU A 169 20.60 -7.86 5.21
N LYS A 170 20.54 -7.90 6.55
CA LYS A 170 21.55 -8.61 7.37
C LYS A 170 21.69 -10.10 7.01
N PRO A 171 20.59 -10.88 6.81
CA PRO A 171 20.71 -12.28 6.40
C PRO A 171 21.24 -12.44 4.97
N ILE A 172 20.90 -11.54 4.05
CA ILE A 172 21.45 -11.56 2.68
C ILE A 172 22.97 -11.37 2.72
N ARG A 173 23.45 -10.39 3.48
CA ARG A 173 24.89 -10.16 3.67
C ARG A 173 25.59 -11.40 4.25
N LEU A 174 24.97 -12.07 5.22
CA LEU A 174 25.52 -13.30 5.80
C LEU A 174 25.68 -14.38 4.73
N GLY A 175 24.63 -14.62 3.92
CA GLY A 175 24.70 -15.58 2.82
C GLY A 175 25.82 -15.29 1.81
N LEU A 176 26.01 -14.03 1.43
CA LEU A 176 27.12 -13.61 0.56
C LEU A 176 28.48 -13.83 1.21
N THR A 177 28.60 -13.56 2.51
CA THR A 177 29.84 -13.79 3.26
C THR A 177 30.18 -15.28 3.35
N ASP A 178 29.15 -16.13 3.39
CA ASP A 178 29.26 -17.58 3.37
C ASP A 178 29.49 -18.15 1.96
N GLY A 179 29.64 -17.28 0.94
CA GLY A 179 29.97 -17.65 -0.43
C GLY A 179 28.78 -18.00 -1.32
N LEU A 180 27.54 -17.73 -0.88
CA LEU A 180 26.37 -17.87 -1.73
C LEU A 180 26.35 -16.79 -2.81
N ASP A 181 25.79 -17.12 -3.97
CA ASP A 181 25.43 -16.12 -4.97
C ASP A 181 24.30 -15.20 -4.45
N LEU A 182 24.19 -13.99 -5.01
CA LEU A 182 23.23 -12.97 -4.60
C LEU A 182 21.78 -13.46 -4.64
N ALA A 183 21.38 -14.15 -5.71
CA ALA A 183 20.02 -14.66 -5.83
C ALA A 183 19.75 -15.74 -4.77
N GLU A 184 20.72 -16.62 -4.52
CA GLU A 184 20.60 -17.69 -3.55
C GLU A 184 20.56 -17.16 -2.11
N ALA A 185 21.41 -16.18 -1.79
CA ALA A 185 21.39 -15.49 -0.51
C ALA A 185 20.02 -14.83 -0.23
N MET A 186 19.39 -14.23 -1.25
CA MET A 186 18.04 -13.67 -1.14
C MET A 186 16.97 -14.74 -0.89
N ARG A 187 17.01 -15.86 -1.64
CA ARG A 187 16.06 -16.98 -1.50
C ARG A 187 16.15 -17.60 -0.11
N GLN A 188 17.36 -17.85 0.37
CA GLN A 188 17.61 -18.52 1.64
C GLN A 188 16.99 -17.76 2.83
N THR A 189 16.85 -16.43 2.74
CA THR A 189 16.19 -15.64 3.80
C THR A 189 14.72 -15.98 4.01
N GLY A 190 14.04 -16.53 2.99
CA GLY A 190 12.62 -16.81 3.01
C GLY A 190 11.70 -15.58 3.03
N TYR A 191 12.22 -14.35 3.06
CA TYR A 191 11.39 -13.15 3.13
C TYR A 191 10.69 -12.79 1.82
N GLY A 192 11.20 -13.31 0.69
CA GLY A 192 10.76 -12.90 -0.65
C GLY A 192 10.99 -11.41 -0.87
N PHE A 193 12.17 -10.93 -0.46
CA PHE A 193 12.60 -9.54 -0.56
C PHE A 193 13.77 -9.44 -1.55
N PRO A 194 13.76 -8.50 -2.52
CA PRO A 194 12.77 -7.43 -2.74
C PRO A 194 11.39 -7.91 -3.22
N SER A 195 11.37 -8.87 -4.12
CA SER A 195 10.21 -9.62 -4.60
C SER A 195 10.69 -10.94 -5.20
N MET A 196 9.86 -11.98 -5.23
CA MET A 196 10.29 -13.29 -5.76
C MET A 196 10.62 -13.21 -7.26
N ASP A 197 9.78 -12.54 -8.05
CA ASP A 197 10.01 -12.37 -9.49
C ASP A 197 11.38 -11.75 -9.80
N LEU A 198 11.80 -10.76 -9.00
CA LEU A 198 13.07 -10.08 -9.19
C LEU A 198 14.26 -10.93 -8.72
N ILE A 199 14.07 -11.75 -7.68
CA ILE A 199 15.08 -12.73 -7.26
C ILE A 199 15.28 -13.79 -8.34
N ASP A 200 14.19 -14.24 -8.96
CA ASP A 200 14.24 -15.19 -10.09
C ASP A 200 14.99 -14.60 -11.28
N GLU A 201 14.70 -13.34 -11.62
CA GLU A 201 15.35 -12.64 -12.72
C GLU A 201 16.85 -12.39 -12.46
N ILE A 202 17.23 -12.01 -11.23
CA ILE A 202 18.65 -11.89 -10.83
C ILE A 202 19.36 -13.24 -10.99
N GLY A 203 18.75 -14.32 -10.49
CA GLY A 203 19.32 -15.66 -10.59
C GLY A 203 19.45 -16.16 -12.02
N ALA A 204 18.52 -15.80 -12.91
CA ALA A 204 18.59 -16.14 -14.33
C ALA A 204 19.77 -15.46 -15.05
N TYR A 205 20.25 -14.34 -14.54
CA TYR A 205 21.41 -13.63 -15.07
C TYR A 205 22.71 -13.93 -14.35
N ALA A 206 22.68 -14.70 -13.25
CA ALA A 206 23.88 -15.10 -12.54
C ALA A 206 24.84 -15.85 -13.47
N GLY A 207 26.11 -15.43 -13.50
CA GLY A 207 27.16 -16.03 -14.32
C GLY A 207 27.31 -15.48 -15.75
N PHE A 208 26.51 -14.51 -16.17
CA PHE A 208 26.77 -13.77 -17.41
C PHE A 208 27.81 -12.67 -17.20
N ASP A 209 28.69 -12.45 -18.19
CA ASP A 209 29.73 -11.40 -18.13
C ASP A 209 29.16 -9.98 -17.97
N ASP A 210 27.94 -9.76 -18.48
CA ASP A 210 27.18 -8.50 -18.42
C ASP A 210 26.12 -8.48 -17.31
N PHE A 211 26.24 -9.34 -16.29
CA PHE A 211 25.31 -9.49 -15.15
C PHE A 211 24.82 -8.16 -14.59
N THR A 212 25.73 -7.24 -14.26
CA THR A 212 25.38 -5.97 -13.63
C THR A 212 24.56 -5.06 -14.54
N GLU A 213 24.78 -5.11 -15.85
CA GLU A 213 23.98 -4.39 -16.83
C GLU A 213 22.59 -5.00 -16.97
N LYS A 214 22.49 -6.33 -17.04
CA LYS A 214 21.22 -7.05 -17.09
C LYS A 214 20.35 -6.80 -15.86
N ILE A 215 20.90 -6.86 -14.65
CA ILE A 215 20.12 -6.54 -13.44
C ILE A 215 19.70 -5.07 -13.43
N THR A 216 20.50 -4.15 -13.96
CA THR A 216 20.10 -2.75 -14.06
C THR A 216 18.84 -2.59 -14.92
N VAL A 217 18.77 -3.33 -16.03
CA VAL A 217 17.59 -3.37 -16.90
C VAL A 217 16.41 -4.04 -16.19
N ALA A 218 16.63 -5.18 -15.54
CA ALA A 218 15.61 -5.90 -14.75
C ALA A 218 14.98 -4.99 -13.68
N VAL A 219 15.80 -4.30 -12.89
CA VAL A 219 15.34 -3.35 -11.87
C VAL A 219 14.49 -2.25 -12.51
N ARG A 220 14.94 -1.69 -13.64
CA ARG A 220 14.19 -0.64 -14.35
C ARG A 220 12.83 -1.13 -14.84
N GLN A 221 12.77 -2.33 -15.42
CA GLN A 221 11.52 -2.94 -15.88
C GLN A 221 10.59 -3.27 -14.70
N ASN A 222 11.15 -3.74 -13.58
CA ASN A 222 10.40 -4.03 -12.36
C ASN A 222 9.71 -2.78 -11.79
N ALA A 223 10.28 -1.59 -11.96
CA ALA A 223 9.64 -0.33 -11.60
C ALA A 223 8.29 -0.14 -12.31
N GLU A 224 8.22 -0.47 -13.60
CA GLU A 224 6.99 -0.40 -14.39
C GLU A 224 5.97 -1.44 -13.96
N VAL A 225 6.43 -2.64 -13.58
CA VAL A 225 5.57 -3.71 -13.03
C VAL A 225 4.97 -3.28 -11.70
N ILE A 226 5.78 -2.76 -10.78
CA ILE A 226 5.32 -2.23 -9.49
C ILE A 226 4.29 -1.12 -9.71
N GLU A 227 4.56 -0.19 -10.63
CA GLU A 227 3.62 0.87 -10.97
C GLU A 227 2.27 0.32 -11.47
N ARG A 228 2.29 -0.63 -12.41
CA ARG A 228 1.06 -1.26 -12.92
C ARG A 228 0.31 -2.01 -11.83
N GLN A 229 1.01 -2.75 -10.96
CA GLN A 229 0.40 -3.47 -9.85
C GLN A 229 -0.23 -2.50 -8.83
N LEU A 230 0.41 -1.37 -8.54
CA LEU A 230 -0.13 -0.34 -7.65
C LEU A 230 -1.37 0.30 -8.23
N LEU A 231 -1.36 0.65 -9.53
CA LEU A 231 -2.54 1.16 -10.22
C LEU A 231 -3.67 0.14 -10.23
N ALA A 232 -3.38 -1.14 -10.50
CA ALA A 232 -4.37 -2.21 -10.47
C ALA A 232 -4.96 -2.41 -9.07
N LYS A 233 -4.13 -2.48 -8.02
CA LYS A 233 -4.57 -2.56 -6.62
C LYS A 233 -5.44 -1.33 -6.26
N GLY A 234 -5.03 -0.14 -6.69
CA GLY A 234 -5.80 1.11 -6.53
C GLY A 234 -7.15 1.07 -7.24
N MET A 235 -7.21 0.57 -8.48
CA MET A 235 -8.44 0.38 -9.24
C MET A 235 -9.37 -0.63 -8.58
N VAL A 236 -8.86 -1.78 -8.12
CA VAL A 236 -9.66 -2.78 -7.40
C VAL A 236 -10.23 -2.19 -6.10
N MET A 237 -9.42 -1.46 -5.31
CA MET A 237 -9.92 -0.76 -4.13
C MET A 237 -11.00 0.27 -4.51
N SER A 238 -10.78 1.05 -5.57
CA SER A 238 -11.73 2.07 -6.02
C SER A 238 -13.04 1.44 -6.53
N ALA A 239 -12.97 0.30 -7.22
CA ALA A 239 -14.13 -0.48 -7.65
C ALA A 239 -14.89 -1.06 -6.45
N ALA A 240 -14.18 -1.54 -5.42
CA ALA A 240 -14.81 -2.00 -4.18
C ALA A 240 -15.56 -0.87 -3.47
N PHE A 241 -14.94 0.32 -3.33
CA PHE A 241 -15.62 1.48 -2.76
C PHE A 241 -16.80 1.95 -3.61
N THR A 242 -16.68 1.92 -4.94
CA THR A 242 -17.77 2.26 -5.86
C THR A 242 -18.93 1.26 -5.73
N GLY A 243 -18.63 -0.03 -5.58
CA GLY A 243 -19.63 -1.06 -5.30
C GLY A 243 -20.34 -0.85 -3.96
N LEU A 244 -19.59 -0.47 -2.91
CA LEU A 244 -20.18 -0.10 -1.62
C LEU A 244 -21.06 1.15 -1.73
N MET A 245 -20.65 2.16 -2.51
CA MET A 245 -21.48 3.33 -2.77
C MET A 245 -22.77 2.97 -3.51
N PHE A 246 -22.69 2.09 -4.51
CA PHE A 246 -23.85 1.62 -5.24
C PHE A 246 -24.80 0.85 -4.33
N LEU A 247 -24.28 -0.05 -3.47
CA LEU A 247 -25.08 -0.75 -2.48
C LEU A 247 -25.75 0.22 -1.50
N ALA A 248 -25.04 1.23 -1.02
CA ALA A 248 -25.60 2.25 -0.16
C ALA A 248 -26.75 3.01 -0.84
N PHE A 249 -26.59 3.33 -2.13
CA PHE A 249 -27.64 3.96 -2.93
C PHE A 249 -28.86 3.05 -3.13
N VAL A 250 -28.65 1.76 -3.42
CA VAL A 250 -29.74 0.77 -3.55
C VAL A 250 -30.50 0.63 -2.24
N VAL A 251 -29.81 0.52 -1.11
CA VAL A 251 -30.45 0.43 0.21
C VAL A 251 -31.24 1.69 0.51
N LEU A 252 -30.70 2.88 0.20
CA LEU A 252 -31.41 4.14 0.36
C LEU A 252 -32.71 4.17 -0.49
N GLN A 253 -32.64 3.76 -1.75
CA GLN A 253 -33.82 3.77 -2.63
C GLN A 253 -34.89 2.78 -2.17
N LEU A 254 -34.49 1.54 -1.83
CA LEU A 254 -35.43 0.52 -1.36
C LEU A 254 -36.01 0.87 0.02
N GLY A 255 -35.20 1.42 0.92
CA GLY A 255 -35.64 1.89 2.23
C GLY A 255 -36.64 3.04 2.12
N SER A 256 -36.35 4.04 1.28
CA SER A 256 -37.27 5.16 1.03
C SER A 256 -38.60 4.70 0.41
N ASN A 257 -38.56 3.76 -0.55
CA ASN A 257 -39.75 3.19 -1.16
C ASN A 257 -40.59 2.39 -0.13
N SER A 258 -39.93 1.60 0.72
CA SER A 258 -40.58 0.85 1.81
C SER A 258 -41.30 1.82 2.76
N LEU A 259 -40.62 2.89 3.20
CA LEU A 259 -41.21 3.90 4.07
C LEU A 259 -42.38 4.64 3.40
N SER A 260 -42.26 4.97 2.12
CA SER A 260 -43.34 5.58 1.34
C SER A 260 -44.56 4.67 1.23
N SER A 261 -44.35 3.36 1.06
CA SER A 261 -45.43 2.38 1.02
C SER A 261 -46.16 2.25 2.37
N ILE A 262 -45.42 2.28 3.48
CA ILE A 262 -45.96 2.26 4.84
C ILE A 262 -46.85 3.50 5.05
N LEU A 263 -46.34 4.68 4.71
CA LEU A 263 -47.07 5.96 4.79
C LEU A 263 -48.36 5.95 3.95
N THR A 264 -48.31 5.40 2.73
CA THR A 264 -49.49 5.34 1.86
C THR A 264 -50.53 4.35 2.39
N SER A 265 -50.08 3.22 2.95
CA SER A 265 -50.97 2.20 3.52
C SER A 265 -51.64 2.65 4.83
N SER A 266 -51.00 3.53 5.61
CA SER A 266 -51.57 4.09 6.83
C SER A 266 -52.57 5.21 6.53
N MET A 267 -52.35 6.00 5.48
CA MET A 267 -53.29 7.03 5.02
C MET A 267 -54.56 6.45 4.38
N GLY A 268 -54.48 5.29 3.72
CA GLY A 268 -55.65 4.62 3.13
C GLY A 268 -56.59 3.92 4.13
N LYS A 269 -56.32 4.01 5.44
CA LYS A 269 -57.13 3.43 6.52
C LYS A 269 -58.01 4.45 7.27
N PHE A 270 -58.11 5.68 6.78
CA PHE A 270 -59.03 6.71 7.27
C PHE A 270 -60.23 6.89 6.34
#